data_AF-A0A2N5H479-F1
#
_entry.id   AF-A0A2N5H479-F1
#
_cell.length_a   1.000
_cell.length_b   1.000
_cell.length_c   1.000
_cell.angle_alpha   90.00
_cell.angle_beta   90.00
_cell.angle_gamma   90.00
#
_symmetry.space_group_name_H-M   'P 1'
#
loop_
_entity.id
_entity.type
_entity.pdbx_description
1 polymer ?
#
loop_
_entity_poly.entity_id
_entity_poly.type
_entity_poly.pdbx_seq_one_letter_code
_entity_poly.pdbx_strand_id
1 'polypeptide(L)'
;MLPNYKGEKLQVFLQIMEEIIRYLVLTVRYKRDDMFGFLYTEERGGKGNKASEQDLQDSLLKHFHYSGIAYGATEEVNNFADGGRIDIVYSINNYTFPIELKKTKQKITDESIKQKYLEQVHSYVYSYQQLGIFVLLDLNEKDKPVNDVRDLVYLDHLEPLYELKNQYPDYIAVVIIPGNKPLPSDKSTYS
;
A
#
# COMPACT_ATOMS: atom_id res chain seq x y z
N MET A 1 11.47 4.95 16.60
CA MET A 1 12.52 5.06 15.55
C MET A 1 13.88 5.09 16.21
N LEU A 2 14.92 4.55 15.56
CA LEU A 2 16.31 4.65 16.02
C LEU A 2 16.69 6.11 16.36
N PRO A 3 17.46 6.37 17.44
CA PRO A 3 17.89 7.72 17.82
C PRO A 3 18.72 8.41 16.74
N ASN A 4 19.37 7.61 15.89
CA ASN A 4 20.21 8.05 14.79
C ASN A 4 19.53 7.85 13.42
N TYR A 5 18.20 7.72 13.37
CA TYR A 5 17.50 7.65 12.09
C TYR A 5 17.75 8.94 11.31
N LYS A 6 18.32 8.83 10.11
CA LYS A 6 18.72 10.00 9.33
C LYS A 6 17.47 10.81 8.95
N GLY A 7 17.46 12.11 9.28
CA GLY A 7 16.33 12.99 8.95
C GLY A 7 16.02 13.04 7.46
N GLU A 8 17.04 13.01 6.60
CA GLU A 8 16.89 12.92 5.14
C GLU A 8 16.18 11.63 4.71
N LYS A 9 16.53 10.48 5.32
CA LYS A 9 15.89 9.21 5.03
C LYS A 9 14.40 9.26 5.40
N LEU A 10 14.08 9.86 6.55
CA LEU A 10 12.69 10.06 6.95
C LEU A 10 11.94 10.97 5.97
N GLN A 11 12.59 12.04 5.50
CA GLN A 11 12.00 12.94 4.51
C GLN A 11 11.68 12.21 3.20
N VAL A 12 12.57 11.34 2.72
CA VAL A 12 12.30 10.50 1.53
C VAL A 12 11.11 9.59 1.78
N PHE A 13 11.05 8.90 2.92
CA PHE A 13 9.90 8.06 3.27
C PHE A 13 8.58 8.85 3.26
N LEU A 14 8.58 10.05 3.84
CA LEU A 14 7.40 10.92 3.87
C LEU A 14 6.97 11.38 2.48
N GLN A 15 7.90 11.60 1.55
CA GLN A 15 7.57 11.91 0.14
C GLN A 15 6.89 10.74 -0.55
N ILE A 16 7.35 9.51 -0.33
CA ILE A 16 6.69 8.31 -0.87
C ILE A 16 5.28 8.20 -0.30
N MET A 17 5.13 8.38 1.03
CA MET A 17 3.82 8.35 1.68
C MET A 17 2.89 9.44 1.18
N GLU A 18 3.38 10.65 0.91
CA GLU A 18 2.57 11.72 0.32
C GLU A 18 1.95 11.28 -1.01
N GLU A 19 2.74 10.68 -1.90
CA GLU A 19 2.26 10.23 -3.20
C GLU A 19 1.31 9.03 -3.08
N ILE A 20 1.55 8.10 -2.16
CA ILE A 20 0.62 6.99 -1.92
C ILE A 20 -0.72 7.49 -1.35
N ILE A 21 -0.69 8.45 -0.43
CA ILE A 21 -1.90 9.06 0.12
C ILE A 21 -2.64 9.85 -0.96
N ARG A 22 -1.91 10.59 -1.80
CA ARG A 22 -2.46 11.29 -2.95
C ARG A 22 -3.14 10.30 -3.91
N TYR A 23 -2.47 9.19 -4.25
CA TYR A 23 -3.03 8.10 -5.03
C TYR A 23 -4.33 7.55 -4.41
N LEU A 24 -4.33 7.22 -3.11
CA LEU A 24 -5.52 6.77 -2.39
C LEU A 24 -6.67 7.78 -2.55
N VAL A 25 -6.41 9.06 -2.31
CA VAL A 25 -7.43 10.13 -2.45
C VAL A 25 -7.98 10.18 -3.89
N LEU A 26 -7.12 10.04 -4.90
CA LEU A 26 -7.55 9.95 -6.29
C LEU A 26 -8.45 8.73 -6.52
N THR A 27 -8.08 7.56 -6.00
CA THR A 27 -8.89 6.35 -6.15
C THR A 27 -10.29 6.48 -5.54
N VAL A 28 -10.46 7.28 -4.49
CA VAL A 28 -11.74 7.49 -3.82
C VAL A 28 -12.58 8.58 -4.51
N ARG A 29 -11.94 9.65 -4.99
CA ARG A 29 -12.63 10.84 -5.51
C ARG A 29 -12.85 10.84 -7.03
N TYR A 30 -11.95 10.25 -7.80
CA TYR A 30 -12.02 10.33 -9.26
C TYR A 30 -13.07 9.39 -9.82
N LYS A 31 -13.65 9.82 -10.95
CA LYS A 31 -14.58 9.00 -11.72
C LYS A 31 -13.83 7.82 -12.34
N ARG A 32 -14.56 6.74 -12.60
CA ARG A 32 -14.06 5.59 -13.36
C ARG A 32 -13.48 6.06 -14.71
N ASP A 33 -12.18 5.87 -14.87
CA ASP A 33 -11.41 6.12 -16.09
C ASP A 33 -10.43 4.97 -16.34
N ASP A 34 -9.57 5.10 -17.36
CA ASP A 34 -8.60 4.06 -17.73
C ASP A 34 -7.57 3.77 -16.62
N MET A 35 -7.35 4.71 -15.69
CA MET A 35 -6.41 4.53 -14.58
C MET A 35 -7.05 3.77 -13.42
N PHE A 36 -8.30 4.09 -13.06
CA PHE A 36 -8.96 3.54 -11.88
C PHE A 36 -10.06 2.52 -12.19
N GLY A 37 -10.27 2.19 -13.46
CA GLY A 37 -11.32 1.28 -13.92
C GLY A 37 -11.28 -0.09 -13.24
N PHE A 38 -10.08 -0.63 -12.99
CA PHE A 38 -9.89 -1.93 -12.35
C PHE A 38 -10.47 -2.00 -10.91
N LEU A 39 -10.67 -0.86 -10.24
CA LEU A 39 -11.18 -0.79 -8.87
C LEU A 39 -12.70 -0.96 -8.77
N TYR A 40 -13.42 -1.03 -9.89
CA TYR A 40 -14.88 -1.12 -9.90
C TYR A 40 -15.37 -2.55 -10.15
N THR A 41 -16.64 -2.83 -9.81
CA THR A 41 -17.29 -4.12 -10.07
C THR A 41 -17.37 -4.44 -11.58
N GLU A 42 -17.48 -5.72 -11.92
CA GLU A 42 -17.61 -6.17 -13.32
C GLU A 42 -18.89 -5.62 -13.99
N GLU A 43 -20.00 -5.57 -13.25
CA GLU A 43 -21.27 -4.96 -13.70
C GLU A 43 -21.11 -3.49 -14.10
N ARG A 44 -20.09 -2.83 -13.55
CA ARG A 44 -19.73 -1.44 -13.82
C ARG A 44 -18.47 -1.36 -14.67
N GLY A 45 -18.20 -2.36 -15.50
CA GLY A 45 -17.10 -2.35 -16.47
C GLY A 45 -15.71 -2.30 -15.85
N GLY A 46 -15.58 -2.57 -14.54
CA GLY A 46 -14.30 -2.76 -13.89
C GLY A 46 -13.90 -4.24 -13.86
N LYS A 47 -12.89 -4.57 -13.05
CA LYS A 47 -12.40 -5.95 -12.92
C LYS A 47 -13.03 -6.71 -11.75
N GLY A 48 -13.72 -6.04 -10.82
CA GLY A 48 -14.32 -6.64 -9.64
C GLY A 48 -13.36 -7.61 -8.93
N ASN A 49 -13.82 -8.86 -8.74
CA ASN A 49 -13.04 -9.92 -8.11
C ASN A 49 -11.86 -10.45 -8.94
N LYS A 50 -11.74 -10.03 -10.21
CA LYS A 50 -10.63 -10.36 -11.12
C LYS A 50 -9.49 -9.33 -11.07
N ALA A 51 -9.67 -8.21 -10.37
CA ALA A 51 -8.57 -7.28 -10.14
C ALA A 51 -7.38 -8.01 -9.48
N SER A 52 -6.18 -7.64 -9.93
CA SER A 52 -4.92 -8.28 -9.57
C SER A 52 -4.00 -7.33 -8.83
N GLU A 53 -2.97 -7.89 -8.17
CA GLU A 53 -1.89 -7.10 -7.58
C GLU A 53 -1.14 -6.33 -8.66
N GLN A 54 -0.93 -6.93 -9.84
CA GLN A 54 -0.34 -6.26 -11.00
C GLN A 54 -1.14 -5.02 -11.43
N ASP A 55 -2.48 -5.08 -11.44
CA ASP A 55 -3.30 -3.90 -11.77
C ASP A 55 -3.06 -2.73 -10.80
N LEU A 56 -2.91 -3.05 -9.50
CA LEU A 56 -2.57 -2.05 -8.50
C LEU A 56 -1.14 -1.54 -8.70
N GLN A 57 -0.19 -2.44 -8.96
CA GLN A 57 1.22 -2.13 -9.20
C GLN A 57 1.38 -1.17 -10.38
N ASP A 58 0.84 -1.52 -11.55
CA ASP A 58 0.93 -0.73 -12.78
C ASP A 58 0.31 0.66 -12.57
N SER A 59 -0.86 0.72 -11.92
CA SER A 59 -1.57 1.97 -11.67
C SER A 59 -0.83 2.87 -10.68
N LEU A 60 -0.30 2.30 -9.59
CA LEU A 60 0.45 3.05 -8.57
C LEU A 60 1.80 3.53 -9.12
N LEU A 61 2.52 2.68 -9.86
CA LEU A 61 3.77 3.07 -10.46
C LEU A 61 3.57 4.14 -11.53
N LYS A 62 2.53 4.00 -12.37
CA LYS A 62 2.14 5.05 -13.32
C LYS A 62 1.92 6.38 -12.58
N HIS A 63 1.23 6.36 -11.43
CA HIS A 63 1.09 7.57 -10.60
C HIS A 63 2.44 8.15 -10.17
N PHE A 64 3.37 7.33 -9.68
CA PHE A 64 4.71 7.76 -9.29
C PHE A 64 5.50 8.37 -10.46
N HIS A 65 5.42 7.77 -11.65
CA HIS A 65 6.10 8.30 -12.85
C HIS A 65 5.58 9.67 -13.29
N TYR A 66 4.36 10.05 -12.89
CA TYR A 66 3.79 11.38 -13.14
C TYR A 66 3.85 12.32 -11.94
N SER A 67 4.57 11.95 -10.87
CA SER A 67 4.69 12.75 -9.66
C SER A 67 6.14 13.19 -9.38
N GLY A 68 6.34 13.89 -8.26
CA GLY A 68 7.66 14.42 -7.88
C GLY A 68 8.70 13.34 -7.55
N ILE A 69 8.29 12.07 -7.44
CA ILE A 69 9.16 10.94 -7.08
C ILE A 69 9.51 10.04 -8.27
N ALA A 70 9.16 10.42 -9.50
CA ALA A 70 9.31 9.58 -10.69
C ALA A 70 10.68 8.90 -10.86
N TYR A 71 11.77 9.62 -10.55
CA TYR A 71 13.14 9.13 -10.75
C TYR A 71 13.56 7.99 -9.83
N GLY A 72 12.88 7.80 -8.69
CA GLY A 72 13.26 6.80 -7.71
C GLY A 72 12.47 5.50 -7.79
N ALA A 73 11.32 5.48 -8.48
CA ALA A 73 10.44 4.32 -8.50
C ALA A 73 10.79 3.34 -9.62
N THR A 74 10.93 2.06 -9.29
CA THR A 74 11.17 0.97 -10.25
C THR A 74 10.27 -0.23 -9.96
N GLU A 75 9.86 -0.93 -11.02
CA GLU A 75 9.11 -2.20 -10.91
C GLU A 75 9.99 -3.33 -10.41
N GLU A 76 9.33 -4.28 -9.75
CA GLU A 76 9.73 -5.67 -9.50
C GLU A 76 11.25 -5.92 -9.44
N VAL A 77 11.79 -5.98 -8.22
CA VAL A 77 13.18 -6.36 -8.01
C VAL A 77 13.24 -7.78 -7.46
N ASN A 78 13.79 -8.68 -8.27
CA ASN A 78 14.11 -10.05 -7.87
C ASN A 78 15.40 -10.08 -7.03
N ASN A 79 15.50 -11.00 -6.08
CA ASN A 79 16.65 -11.17 -5.16
C ASN A 79 16.97 -9.92 -4.32
N PHE A 80 15.93 -9.24 -3.81
CA PHE A 80 16.12 -8.00 -3.07
C PHE A 80 16.72 -8.21 -1.68
N ALA A 81 16.07 -9.03 -0.85
CA ALA A 81 16.57 -9.50 0.44
C ALA A 81 16.18 -10.97 0.66
N ASP A 82 17.11 -11.80 1.14
CA ASP A 82 16.97 -13.26 1.31
C ASP A 82 16.40 -14.01 0.08
N GLY A 83 16.57 -13.45 -1.13
CA GLY A 83 16.05 -14.02 -2.37
C GLY A 83 14.57 -13.69 -2.67
N GLY A 84 13.92 -12.88 -1.83
CA GLY A 84 12.53 -12.44 -2.01
C GLY A 84 12.33 -11.46 -3.17
N ARG A 85 11.10 -11.44 -3.68
CA ARG A 85 10.61 -10.51 -4.70
C ARG A 85 9.79 -9.41 -4.04
N ILE A 86 10.00 -8.17 -4.45
CA ILE A 86 9.24 -7.00 -4.00
C ILE A 86 8.57 -6.36 -5.21
N ASP A 87 7.32 -5.96 -5.05
CA ASP A 87 6.48 -5.47 -6.14
C ASP A 87 6.95 -4.09 -6.66
N ILE A 88 7.22 -3.13 -5.77
CA ILE A 88 7.79 -1.82 -6.13
C ILE A 88 8.96 -1.49 -5.20
N VAL A 89 10.05 -1.02 -5.78
CA VAL A 89 11.19 -0.48 -5.04
C VAL A 89 11.34 1.00 -5.34
N TYR A 90 11.45 1.80 -4.28
CA TYR A 90 11.84 3.20 -4.40
C TYR A 90 13.28 3.40 -3.93
N SER A 91 14.16 3.94 -4.79
CA SER A 91 15.56 4.20 -4.45
C SER A 91 16.02 5.61 -4.86
N ILE A 92 16.59 6.37 -3.91
CA ILE A 92 17.21 7.68 -4.15
C ILE A 92 18.32 7.94 -3.14
N ASN A 93 19.42 8.55 -3.56
CA ASN A 93 20.52 8.97 -2.66
C ASN A 93 21.01 7.85 -1.71
N ASN A 94 21.12 6.61 -2.21
CA ASN A 94 21.46 5.39 -1.45
C ASN A 94 20.44 4.98 -0.38
N TYR A 95 19.27 5.60 -0.34
CA TYR A 95 18.14 5.12 0.43
C TYR A 95 17.25 4.26 -0.46
N THR A 96 16.79 3.15 0.10
CA THR A 96 15.95 2.19 -0.59
C THR A 96 14.78 1.84 0.30
N PHE A 97 13.58 1.87 -0.26
CA PHE A 97 12.32 1.59 0.42
C PHE A 97 11.54 0.54 -0.36
N PRO A 98 11.26 -0.62 0.26
CA PRO A 98 10.35 -1.60 -0.32
C PRO A 98 8.90 -1.17 -0.16
N ILE A 99 8.11 -1.37 -1.21
CA ILE A 99 6.66 -1.21 -1.21
C ILE A 99 6.07 -2.55 -1.63
N GLU A 100 5.47 -3.24 -0.66
CA GLU A 100 4.81 -4.53 -0.89
C GLU A 100 3.33 -4.31 -1.19
N LEU A 101 2.83 -4.99 -2.22
CA LEU A 101 1.45 -4.93 -2.65
C LEU A 101 0.79 -6.29 -2.41
N LYS A 102 -0.41 -6.28 -1.84
CA LYS A 102 -1.24 -7.47 -1.73
C LYS A 102 -2.67 -7.17 -2.09
N LYS A 103 -3.42 -8.20 -2.46
CA LYS A 103 -4.89 -8.13 -2.53
C LYS A 103 -5.55 -9.06 -1.53
N THR A 104 -6.74 -8.67 -1.10
CA THR A 104 -7.59 -9.51 -0.27
C THR A 104 -9.03 -9.52 -0.77
N LYS A 105 -9.70 -10.66 -0.60
CA LYS A 105 -11.16 -10.81 -0.72
C LYS A 105 -11.82 -11.13 0.63
N GLN A 106 -11.04 -11.06 1.70
CA GLN A 106 -11.47 -11.39 3.04
C GLN A 106 -11.57 -10.11 3.86
N LYS A 107 -12.58 -10.06 4.73
CA LYS A 107 -12.85 -8.91 5.58
C LYS A 107 -11.57 -8.46 6.27
N ILE A 108 -11.29 -7.17 6.15
CA ILE A 108 -10.10 -6.56 6.75
C ILE A 108 -10.33 -6.38 8.25
N THR A 109 -9.41 -6.94 9.03
CA THR A 109 -9.20 -6.66 10.46
C THR A 109 -7.70 -6.49 10.71
N ASP A 110 -7.35 -5.83 11.82
CA ASP A 110 -5.95 -5.64 12.23
C ASP A 110 -5.23 -6.98 12.35
N GLU A 111 -5.88 -8.00 12.93
CA GLU A 111 -5.32 -9.34 13.06
C GLU A 111 -5.08 -10.00 11.69
N SER A 112 -6.02 -9.83 10.74
CA SER A 112 -5.89 -10.42 9.41
C SER A 112 -4.72 -9.83 8.63
N ILE A 113 -4.41 -8.54 8.83
CA ILE A 113 -3.28 -7.86 8.21
C ILE A 113 -1.97 -8.32 8.85
N LYS A 114 -1.92 -8.34 10.19
CA LYS A 114 -0.77 -8.78 10.97
C LYS A 114 -0.34 -10.21 10.62
N GLN A 115 -1.28 -11.16 10.68
CA GLN A 115 -0.97 -12.58 10.51
C GLN A 115 -0.62 -12.98 9.08
N LYS A 116 -1.13 -12.28 8.06
CA LYS A 116 -1.02 -12.73 6.67
C LYS A 116 0.05 -12.00 5.87
N TYR A 117 0.29 -10.74 6.19
CA TYR A 117 1.04 -9.87 5.30
C TYR A 117 2.24 -9.21 5.98
N LEU A 118 2.11 -8.83 7.26
CA LEU A 118 3.18 -8.08 7.92
C LEU A 118 4.46 -8.89 8.13
N GLU A 119 4.39 -10.22 8.33
CA GLU A 119 5.61 -11.05 8.45
C GLU A 119 6.47 -10.98 7.19
N GLN A 120 5.85 -11.03 6.02
CA GLN A 120 6.55 -10.92 4.74
C GLN A 120 7.11 -9.50 4.53
N VAL A 121 6.36 -8.46 4.91
CA VAL A 121 6.85 -7.08 4.81
C VAL A 121 8.02 -6.84 5.76
N HIS A 122 7.94 -7.37 6.98
CA HIS A 122 8.95 -7.21 8.01
C HIS A 122 10.31 -7.80 7.62
N SER A 123 10.34 -8.94 6.92
CA SER A 123 11.62 -9.52 6.44
C SER A 123 12.39 -8.54 5.56
N TYR A 124 11.68 -7.74 4.76
CA TYR A 124 12.27 -6.68 3.96
C TYR A 124 12.61 -5.44 4.78
N VAL A 125 11.72 -4.97 5.67
CA VAL A 125 11.98 -3.78 6.49
C VAL A 125 13.24 -3.92 7.33
N TYR A 126 13.45 -5.10 7.90
CA TYR A 126 14.65 -5.43 8.67
C TYR A 126 15.93 -5.18 7.86
N SER A 127 15.95 -5.58 6.58
CA SER A 127 17.09 -5.36 5.69
C SER A 127 17.33 -3.89 5.32
N TYR A 128 16.28 -3.07 5.28
CA TYR A 128 16.33 -1.67 4.82
C TYR A 128 16.13 -0.64 5.92
N GLN A 129 16.35 -1.03 7.19
CA GLN A 129 16.41 -0.16 8.36
C GLN A 129 15.06 0.53 8.67
N GLN A 130 14.13 -0.26 9.22
CA GLN A 130 13.02 0.14 10.10
C GLN A 130 11.75 0.78 9.54
N LEU A 131 11.70 1.21 8.28
CA LEU A 131 10.47 1.73 7.69
C LEU A 131 10.09 0.91 6.45
N GLY A 132 8.89 0.35 6.46
CA GLY A 132 8.28 -0.35 5.34
C GLY A 132 6.98 0.28 4.90
N ILE A 133 6.57 -0.07 3.68
CA ILE A 133 5.30 0.35 3.11
C ILE A 133 4.56 -0.88 2.62
N PHE A 134 3.31 -1.00 3.05
CA PHE A 134 2.41 -2.07 2.66
C PHE A 134 1.12 -1.48 2.10
N VAL A 135 0.76 -1.86 0.87
CA VAL A 135 -0.47 -1.39 0.22
C VAL A 135 -1.37 -2.58 -0.09
N LEU A 136 -2.60 -2.54 0.43
CA LEU A 136 -3.57 -3.61 0.33
C LEU A 136 -4.73 -3.21 -0.59
N LEU A 137 -4.91 -3.95 -1.69
CA LEU A 137 -6.12 -3.88 -2.53
C LEU A 137 -7.27 -4.65 -1.88
N ASP A 138 -8.29 -3.93 -1.40
CA ASP A 138 -9.47 -4.51 -0.77
C ASP A 138 -10.57 -4.84 -1.78
N LEU A 139 -10.67 -6.11 -2.16
CA LEU A 139 -11.69 -6.65 -3.07
C LEU A 139 -12.92 -7.24 -2.34
N ASN A 140 -13.05 -7.04 -1.02
CA ASN A 140 -14.29 -7.42 -0.33
C ASN A 140 -15.50 -6.76 -0.98
N GLU A 141 -16.65 -7.40 -0.89
CA GLU A 141 -17.92 -6.78 -1.25
C GLU A 141 -18.15 -5.52 -0.40
N LYS A 142 -18.60 -4.44 -1.04
CA LYS A 142 -18.83 -3.15 -0.40
C LYS A 142 -20.33 -2.92 -0.25
N ASP A 143 -20.90 -3.47 0.81
CA ASP A 143 -22.30 -3.29 1.21
C ASP A 143 -22.57 -1.91 1.83
N LYS A 144 -21.51 -1.16 2.17
CA LYS A 144 -21.54 0.15 2.82
C LYS A 144 -20.66 1.18 2.11
N PRO A 145 -20.77 2.48 2.45
CA PRO A 145 -19.77 3.47 2.08
C PRO A 145 -18.37 3.06 2.52
N VAL A 146 -17.36 3.41 1.72
CA VAL A 146 -15.95 3.30 2.13
C VAL A 146 -15.72 4.26 3.29
N ASN A 147 -14.89 3.86 4.25
CA ASN A 147 -14.48 4.69 5.38
C ASN A 147 -13.84 6.02 4.93
N ASP A 148 -13.66 6.93 5.89
CA ASP A 148 -12.86 8.13 5.66
C ASP A 148 -11.44 7.71 5.23
N VAL A 149 -10.83 8.46 4.31
CA VAL A 149 -9.47 8.17 3.83
C VAL A 149 -8.44 8.15 4.97
N ARG A 150 -8.71 8.87 6.07
CA ARG A 150 -7.87 8.88 7.27
C ARG A 150 -7.84 7.54 7.99
N ASP A 151 -8.88 6.73 7.86
CA ASP A 151 -8.97 5.40 8.47
C ASP A 151 -8.30 4.32 7.60
N LEU A 152 -7.90 4.66 6.39
CA LEU A 152 -7.29 3.74 5.42
C LEU A 152 -5.76 3.83 5.40
N VAL A 153 -5.18 4.68 6.26
CA VAL A 153 -3.73 4.91 6.36
C VAL A 153 -3.36 4.88 7.83
N TYR A 154 -2.54 3.91 8.24
CA TYR A 154 -2.09 3.79 9.62
C TYR A 154 -0.69 3.19 9.71
N LEU A 155 -0.08 3.31 10.89
CA LEU A 155 1.23 2.74 11.18
C LEU A 155 1.05 1.48 12.03
N ASP A 156 1.70 0.41 11.63
CA ASP A 156 1.75 -0.84 12.39
C ASP A 156 3.20 -1.23 12.68
N HIS A 157 3.38 -2.23 13.55
CA HIS A 157 4.67 -2.87 13.81
C HIS A 157 4.46 -4.33 14.23
N LEU A 158 5.46 -5.17 13.98
CA LEU A 158 5.51 -6.49 14.60
C LEU A 158 6.21 -6.40 15.96
N GLU A 159 5.71 -7.19 16.91
CA GLU A 159 6.39 -7.36 18.18
C GLU A 159 7.69 -8.15 17.97
N PRO A 160 8.82 -7.72 18.52
CA PRO A 160 10.06 -8.46 18.41
C PRO A 160 9.98 -9.79 19.17
N LEU A 161 10.66 -10.82 18.65
CA LEU A 161 10.74 -12.13 19.30
C LEU A 161 11.40 -12.08 20.69
N TYR A 162 12.31 -11.13 20.91
CA TYR A 162 13.10 -11.01 22.13
C TYR A 162 12.95 -9.62 22.75
N GLU A 163 12.75 -9.58 24.07
CA GLU A 163 12.73 -8.33 24.85
C GLU A 163 14.16 -7.88 25.19
N LEU A 164 14.89 -7.37 24.20
CA LEU A 164 16.25 -6.86 24.40
C LEU A 164 16.25 -5.35 24.69
N LYS A 165 17.14 -4.89 25.58
CA LYS A 165 17.30 -3.45 25.87
C LYS A 165 17.71 -2.68 24.62
N ASN A 166 17.13 -1.49 24.43
CA ASN A 166 17.40 -0.55 23.32
C ASN A 166 16.96 -1.02 21.93
N GLN A 167 15.94 -1.89 21.83
CA GLN A 167 15.30 -2.16 20.54
C GLN A 167 14.31 -1.06 20.16
N TYR A 168 14.25 -0.78 18.87
CA TYR A 168 13.28 0.10 18.25
C TYR A 168 12.50 -0.72 17.24
N PRO A 169 11.15 -0.71 17.28
CA PRO A 169 10.36 -1.54 16.39
C PRO A 169 10.56 -1.10 14.93
N ASP A 170 10.45 -2.07 14.05
CA ASP A 170 10.30 -1.84 12.61
C ASP A 170 8.85 -1.43 12.37
N TYR A 171 8.67 -0.26 11.76
CA TYR A 171 7.35 0.28 11.47
C TYR A 171 6.98 0.05 10.02
N ILE A 172 5.71 -0.29 9.80
CA ILE A 172 5.13 -0.52 8.49
C ILE A 172 3.96 0.44 8.32
N ALA A 173 4.05 1.34 7.36
CA ALA A 173 2.91 2.14 6.95
C ALA A 173 1.98 1.28 6.10
N VAL A 174 0.76 1.09 6.57
CA VAL A 174 -0.28 0.33 5.90
C VAL A 174 -1.24 1.29 5.20
N VAL A 175 -1.49 1.03 3.92
CA VAL A 175 -2.46 1.78 3.11
C VAL A 175 -3.46 0.82 2.47
N ILE A 176 -4.74 1.05 2.70
CA ILE A 176 -5.82 0.23 2.13
C ILE A 176 -6.42 0.97 0.93
N ILE A 177 -6.34 0.34 -0.25
CA ILE A 177 -6.96 0.83 -1.49
C ILE A 177 -8.30 0.11 -1.70
N PRO A 178 -9.43 0.83 -1.64
CA PRO A 178 -10.75 0.22 -1.85
C PRO A 178 -10.94 -0.19 -3.32
N GLY A 179 -11.00 -1.50 -3.56
CA GLY A 179 -11.42 -2.10 -4.81
C GLY A 179 -12.84 -2.64 -4.74
N ASN A 180 -13.26 -3.32 -5.81
CA ASN A 180 -14.61 -3.86 -5.98
C ASN A 180 -15.73 -2.85 -5.64
N LYS A 181 -15.53 -1.58 -6.03
CA LYS A 181 -16.44 -0.49 -5.69
C LYS A 181 -17.68 -0.52 -6.58
N PRO A 182 -18.90 -0.43 -6.01
CA PRO A 182 -20.09 -0.08 -6.79
C PRO A 182 -20.06 1.40 -7.19
N LEU A 183 -20.91 1.82 -8.13
CA LEU A 183 -21.07 3.25 -8.43
C LEU A 183 -21.85 3.96 -7.32
N PRO A 184 -21.66 5.28 -7.13
CA PRO A 184 -22.48 6.07 -6.20
C PRO A 184 -24.00 5.93 -6.46
N SER A 185 -24.40 5.81 -7.74
CA SER A 185 -25.80 5.57 -8.13
C SER A 185 -26.37 4.28 -7.54
N ASP A 186 -25.53 3.28 -7.28
CA ASP A 186 -25.94 1.96 -6.81
C ASP A 186 -26.25 1.97 -5.32
N LYS A 187 -25.78 3.00 -4.62
CA LYS A 187 -26.06 3.26 -3.20
C LYS A 187 -27.29 4.15 -3.01
N SER A 188 -27.87 4.64 -4.11
CA SER A 188 -29.03 5.53 -4.10
C SER A 188 -30.30 4.71 -4.31
N THR A 189 -30.96 4.30 -3.23
CA THR A 189 -32.37 3.89 -3.31
C THR A 189 -33.22 5.15 -3.48
N TYR A 190 -33.33 5.67 -4.71
CA TYR A 190 -34.48 6.49 -5.08
C TYR A 190 -35.56 5.53 -5.56
N SER A 191 -36.38 5.11 -4.60
CA SER A 191 -37.70 4.50 -4.80
C SER A 191 -38.76 5.51 -4.40
#